data_AF-A0A7D5RQ90-F1
#
_entry.id   AF-A0A7D5RQ90-F1
#
_cell.length_a   1.000
_cell.length_b   1.000
_cell.length_c   1.000
_cell.angle_alpha   90.00
_cell.angle_beta   90.00
_cell.angle_gamma   90.00
#
_symmetry.space_group_name_H-M   'P 1'
#
loop_
_entity.id
_entity.type
_entity.pdbx_description
1 polymer ?
#
loop_
_entity_poly.entity_id
_entity_poly.type
_entity_poly.pdbx_seq_one_letter_code
_entity_poly.pdbx_strand_id
1 'polypeptide(L)' 'MAESSLTDASHFVVDVVISKHKPHKVSVFVDGDHGVTIDHCSDLSRALSEDLDKLDLLKENYLLEVGTPGWINP' A
#
# COMPACT_ATOMS: atom_id res chain seq x y z
N MET A 1 -8.87 1.88 9.28
CA MET A 1 -8.39 0.50 9.01
C MET A 1 -7.01 0.53 8.36
N ALA A 2 -6.74 1.38 7.37
CA ALA A 2 -5.37 1.59 6.87
C ALA A 2 -4.43 2.29 7.89
N GLU A 3 -4.97 3.14 8.76
CA GLU A 3 -4.20 3.89 9.76
C GLU A 3 -3.59 3.02 10.88
N SER A 4 -4.11 1.82 11.10
CA SER A 4 -3.74 0.99 12.25
C SER A 4 -2.47 0.15 12.08
N SER A 5 -1.97 0.01 10.84
CA SER A 5 -0.76 -0.76 10.53
C SER A 5 0.48 0.10 10.30
N LEU A 6 0.38 1.41 10.49
CA LEU A 6 1.54 2.31 10.38
C LEU A 6 2.34 2.25 11.69
N THR A 7 3.39 1.44 11.67
CA THR A 7 4.38 1.29 12.76
C THR A 7 5.12 2.61 13.05
N ASP A 8 5.11 3.55 12.11
CA ASP A 8 5.70 4.88 12.26
C ASP A 8 4.65 5.97 12.04
N ALA A 9 4.45 6.83 13.03
CA ALA A 9 3.46 7.92 13.00
C ALA A 9 3.80 9.02 11.98
N SER A 10 4.95 8.91 11.29
CA SER A 10 5.44 9.87 10.32
C SER A 10 5.04 9.54 8.88
N HIS A 11 4.48 8.35 8.63
CA HIS A 11 3.99 7.93 7.33
C HIS A 11 2.46 8.00 7.27
N PHE A 12 1.92 8.33 6.11
CA PHE A 12 0.49 8.37 5.87
C PHE A 12 0.17 7.87 4.47
N VAL A 13 -1.01 7.25 4.35
CA VAL A 13 -1.53 6.82 3.04
C VAL A 13 -2.08 8.04 2.34
N VAL A 14 -1.50 8.37 1.19
CA VAL A 14 -1.93 9.48 0.34
C VAL A 14 -3.07 9.05 -0.57
N ASP A 15 -2.92 7.88 -1.21
CA ASP A 15 -3.90 7.41 -2.18
C ASP A 15 -3.89 5.88 -2.31
N VAL A 16 -5.05 5.29 -2.62
CA VAL A 16 -5.20 3.85 -2.83
C VAL A 16 -6.00 3.62 -4.11
N VAL A 17 -5.32 3.10 -5.12
CA VAL A 17 -5.92 2.79 -6.42
C VAL A 17 -6.11 1.29 -6.54
N ILE A 18 -7.37 0.86 -6.67
CA ILE A 18 -7.71 -0.53 -6.93
C ILE A 18 -8.21 -0.65 -8.37
N SER A 19 -7.46 -1.39 -9.18
CA SER A 19 -7.85 -1.72 -10.55
C SER A 19 -8.96 -2.78 -10.53
N LYS A 20 -10.07 -2.48 -11.18
CA LYS A 20 -11.20 -3.42 -11.35
C LYS A 20 -10.95 -4.48 -12.43
N HIS A 21 -9.88 -4.34 -13.22
CA HIS A 21 -9.48 -5.31 -14.24
C HIS A 21 -8.58 -6.40 -13.64
N LYS A 22 -8.68 -7.63 -14.17
CA LYS A 22 -7.83 -8.76 -13.79
C LYS A 22 -6.52 -8.77 -14.62
N PRO A 23 -5.37 -9.09 -14.02
CA PRO A 23 -5.17 -9.37 -12.59
C PRO A 23 -5.41 -8.11 -11.74
N HIS A 24 -6.02 -8.30 -10.57
CA HIS A 24 -6.36 -7.19 -9.69
C HIS A 24 -5.07 -6.47 -9.29
N LYS A 25 -4.99 -5.16 -9.53
CA LYS A 25 -3.82 -4.36 -9.16
C LYS A 25 -4.21 -3.38 -8.07
N VAL A 26 -3.54 -3.46 -6.93
CA VAL A 26 -3.70 -2.54 -5.80
C VAL A 26 -2.43 -1.71 -5.73
N SER A 27 -2.55 -0.43 -6.02
CA SER A 27 -1.46 0.53 -5.90
C SER A 27 -1.74 1.41 -4.68
N VAL A 28 -0.86 1.35 -3.68
CA VAL A 28 -0.94 2.15 -2.46
C VAL A 28 0.19 3.16 -2.47
N PHE A 29 -0.21 4.44 -2.39
CA PHE A 29 0.69 5.55 -2.31
C PHE A 29 0.82 5.99 -0.86
N VAL A 30 2.03 5.94 -0.34
CA VAL A 30 2.38 6.41 0.99
C VAL A 30 3.39 7.53 0.92
N ASP A 31 3.26 8.49 1.83
CA ASP A 31 4.18 9.59 1.95
C ASP A 31 4.54 9.76 3.43
N GLY A 32 5.65 10.42 3.69
CA GLY A 32 6.04 10.76 5.05
C GLY A 32 6.95 11.97 5.07
N ASP A 33 6.87 12.71 6.16
CA ASP A 33 7.55 13.99 6.31
C ASP A 33 9.08 13.89 6.12
N HIS A 34 9.66 12.74 6.50
CA HIS A 34 11.08 12.42 6.37
C HIS A 34 11.40 11.47 5.20
N GLY A 35 10.43 11.22 4.32
CA GLY A 35 10.51 10.24 3.24
C GLY A 35 10.20 8.80 3.70
N VAL A 36 9.94 7.93 2.72
CA VAL A 36 9.64 6.52 2.92
C VAL A 36 10.87 5.69 2.57
N THR A 37 11.29 4.80 3.46
CA THR A 37 12.38 3.85 3.21
C THR A 37 11.85 2.53 2.63
N ILE A 38 12.74 1.74 2.04
CA ILE A 38 12.41 0.42 1.47
C ILE A 38 11.86 -0.53 2.54
N ASP A 39 12.32 -0.40 3.78
CA ASP A 39 11.87 -1.21 4.90
C ASP A 39 10.40 -0.93 5.23
N HIS A 40 10.01 0.34 5.31
CA HIS A 40 8.60 0.74 5.48
C HIS A 40 7.71 0.25 4.34
N CYS A 41 8.20 0.30 3.10
CA CYS A 41 7.47 -0.23 1.95
C CYS A 41 7.25 -1.75 2.07
N SER A 42 8.25 -2.49 2.57
CA SER A 42 8.13 -3.93 2.80
C SER A 42 7.17 -4.27 3.94
N ASP A 43 7.24 -3.53 5.06
CA ASP A 43 6.36 -3.72 6.22
C ASP A 43 4.90 -3.44 5.83
N LEU A 44 4.65 -2.32 5.16
CA LEU A 44 3.32 -1.95 4.71
C LEU A 44 2.77 -2.92 3.66
N SER A 45 3.59 -3.38 2.72
CA SER A 45 3.21 -4.41 1.75
C SER A 45 2.73 -5.68 2.46
N ARG A 46 3.44 -6.12 3.49
CA ARG A 46 3.07 -7.26 4.33
C ARG A 46 1.77 -7.03 5.08
N ALA A 47 1.66 -5.90 5.78
CA ALA A 47 0.49 -5.57 6.57
C ALA A 47 -0.79 -5.45 5.70
N LEU A 48 -0.68 -4.79 4.54
CA LEU A 48 -1.75 -4.70 3.57
C LEU A 48 -2.13 -6.06 2.99
N SER A 49 -1.14 -6.91 2.70
CA SER A 49 -1.40 -8.26 2.20
C SER A 49 -2.18 -9.11 3.22
N GLU A 50 -1.83 -9.02 4.51
CA GLU A 50 -2.59 -9.67 5.58
C GLU A 50 -4.02 -9.11 5.75
N ASP A 51 -4.19 -7.78 5.65
CA ASP A 51 -5.52 -7.17 5.74
C ASP A 51 -6.40 -7.55 4.55
N LEU A 52 -5.83 -7.57 3.34
CA LEU A 52 -6.51 -7.98 2.10
C LEU A 52 -6.92 -9.46 2.13
N ASP A 53 -6.09 -10.33 2.71
CA ASP A 53 -6.40 -11.74 2.93
C ASP A 53 -7.56 -11.90 3.93
N LYS A 54 -7.51 -11.18 5.05
CA LYS A 54 -8.58 -11.19 6.08
C LYS A 54 -9.92 -10.70 5.55
N LEU A 55 -9.90 -9.71 4.66
CA LEU A 55 -11.12 -9.12 4.09
C LEU A 55 -11.73 -9.97 2.97
N ASP A 56 -11.09 -11.08 2.56
CA ASP A 56 -11.49 -11.95 1.45
C ASP A 56 -11.67 -11.19 0.11
N LEU A 57 -11.16 -9.96 0.02
CA LEU A 57 -11.38 -9.05 -1.11
C LEU A 57 -10.66 -9.51 -2.38
N LEU A 58 -9.57 -10.26 -2.24
CA LEU A 58 -8.65 -10.64 -3.32
C LEU A 58 -8.17 -12.10 -3.18
N LYS A 59 -9.10 -13.06 -3.17
CA LYS A 59 -8.78 -14.51 -3.23
C LYS A 59 -8.06 -14.97 -4.52
N GLU A 60 -8.02 -14.11 -5.54
CA GLU A 60 -7.38 -14.38 -6.83
C GLU A 60 -6.06 -13.60 -6.98
N ASN A 61 -5.20 -14.03 -7.91
CA ASN A 61 -3.87 -13.45 -8.14
C ASN A 61 -3.95 -11.92 -8.33
N TYR A 62 -3.46 -11.17 -7.35
CA TYR A 62 -3.39 -9.71 -7.35
C TYR A 62 -1.95 -9.23 -7.30
N LEU A 63 -1.73 -7.98 -7.72
CA LEU A 63 -0.44 -7.32 -7.73
C LEU A 63 -0.52 -6.12 -6.80
N LEU A 64 0.20 -6.18 -5.68
CA LEU A 64 0.29 -5.11 -4.69
C LEU A 64 1.55 -4.29 -4.97
N GLU A 65 1.36 -3.00 -5.24
CA GLU A 65 2.45 -2.04 -5.41
C GLU A 65 2.35 -1.00 -4.29
N VAL A 66 3.43 -0.84 -3.53
CA VAL A 66 3.54 0.19 -2.50
C VAL A 66 4.64 1.15 -2.93
N GLY A 67 4.37 2.45 -2.88
CA GLY A 67 5.34 3.45 -3.31
C GLY A 67 4.95 4.87 -2.92
N THR A 68 5.82 5.83 -3.21
CA THR A 68 5.60 7.25 -2.91
C THR A 68 4.96 7.97 -4.09
N PRO A 69 3.95 8.84 -3.89
CA PRO A 69 3.29 9.55 -4.99
C PRO A 69 4.26 10.46 -5.76
N GLY A 70 5.25 11.03 -5.08
CA GLY A 70 6.23 11.95 -5.67
C GLY A 70 7.17 11.33 -6.71
N TRP A 71 7.29 10.01 -6.79
CA TRP A 71 8.15 9.37 -7.80
C TRP A 71 7.43 9.19 -9.15
N ILE A 72 6.10 9.24 -9.19
CA ILE A 72 5.33 8.79 -10.36
C ILE A 72 4.70 9.89 -11.22
N ASN A 73 5.02 11.18 -11.00
CA ASN A 73 4.52 12.29 -11.83
C ASN A 73 5.65 13.22 -12.31
N PRO A 74 6.05 13.18 -13.61
CA PRO A 74 6.61 14.33 -14.31
C PRO A 74 5.54 15.35 -14.75
#